data_AF-A0ABD1SC48-F1
#
_entry.id   AF-A0ABD1SC48-F1
#
_cell.length_a   1.000
_cell.length_b   1.000
_cell.length_c   1.000
_cell.angle_alpha   90.00
_cell.angle_beta   90.00
_cell.angle_gamma   90.00
#
_symmetry.space_group_name_H-M   'P 1'
#
loop_
_entity.id
_entity.type
_entity.pdbx_description
1 polymer ?
#
loop_
_entity_poly.entity_id
_entity_poly.type
_entity_poly.pdbx_seq_one_letter_code
_entity_poly.pdbx_strand_id
1 'polypeptide(L)'
;MGKSINEVGVKDLVIAGLAIEEAIDFERQLKDAINGCDGFDPKELWRELMARKFLKPWHPHGVHQLIYYSVYHNYDESIHGPPLYWFPTPYQSRCTNLGRIMESHGPRLLGALYKDPITSFRQFHKFSVQHPEIYWSIILNELSLNFAVAPKCILDTSNKSKHGGTWLPGSALNIADCCLQSNKYLKKQDDSLAIVWHNEGCDDHKLEHMTLKQLREEVMLVANALDVIFTKGDAIAVDMPMTATAVIIYLAIILADLLLCQLLTALLQMKLQLVYVSQRQKLFLHRDAEKGEIAAERKERKEKEKGKKGKKKKKKKEEEEEGPTAIDPKLGFSISFHFPRGKQEPLILEMRLNIRVFAYGLRCECYEMR
;
A
#
# COMPACT_ATOMS: atom_id res chain seq x y z
N MET A 1 17.90 28.45 24.62
CA MET A 1 16.61 28.36 25.33
C MET A 1 15.65 29.28 24.60
N GLY A 2 14.52 28.74 24.11
CA GLY A 2 13.55 29.52 23.34
C GLY A 2 12.84 30.56 24.19
N LYS A 3 12.08 31.46 23.56
CA LYS A 3 11.20 32.41 24.26
C LYS A 3 9.87 31.75 24.58
N SER A 4 9.24 32.14 25.69
CA SER A 4 7.83 31.81 25.94
C SER A 4 6.94 32.48 24.90
N ILE A 5 5.78 31.90 24.60
CA ILE A 5 4.85 32.46 23.61
C ILE A 5 4.39 33.89 23.95
N ASN A 6 4.34 34.26 25.23
CA ASN A 6 4.00 35.62 25.67
C ASN A 6 5.11 36.65 25.40
N GLU A 7 6.35 36.19 25.17
CA GLU A 7 7.53 37.03 24.94
C GLU A 7 7.84 37.19 23.45
N VAL A 8 7.14 36.45 22.58
CA VAL A 8 7.28 36.57 21.13
C VAL A 8 6.70 37.91 20.68
N GLY A 9 7.56 38.77 20.15
CA GLY A 9 7.16 40.08 19.64
C GLY A 9 7.43 40.26 18.14
N VAL A 10 7.04 41.43 17.61
CA VAL A 10 7.25 41.80 16.19
C VAL A 10 8.70 41.60 15.74
N LYS A 11 9.68 41.94 16.59
CA LYS A 11 11.10 41.78 16.27
C LYS A 11 11.47 40.32 15.98
N ASP A 12 10.94 39.38 16.75
CA ASP A 12 11.22 37.96 16.59
C ASP A 12 10.59 37.40 15.31
N LEU A 13 9.39 37.87 14.99
CA LEU A 13 8.67 37.51 13.77
C LEU A 13 9.38 38.04 12.50
N VAL A 14 9.95 39.24 12.56
CA VAL A 14 10.76 39.79 11.47
C VAL A 14 12.07 39.00 11.30
N ILE A 15 12.74 38.65 12.40
CA ILE A 15 13.93 37.78 12.37
C ILE A 15 13.59 36.40 11.79
N ALA A 16 12.39 35.88 12.08
CA ALA A 16 11.89 34.62 11.56
C ALA A 16 11.47 34.68 10.07
N GLY A 17 11.45 35.88 9.47
CA GLY A 17 11.30 36.09 8.02
C GLY A 17 10.03 36.83 7.58
N LEU A 18 9.19 37.31 8.49
CA LEU A 18 8.00 38.11 8.11
C LEU A 18 8.36 39.56 7.78
N ALA A 19 7.58 40.16 6.87
CA ALA A 19 7.61 41.61 6.68
C ALA A 19 7.09 42.33 7.94
N ILE A 20 7.54 43.57 8.17
CA ILE A 20 7.19 44.31 9.41
C ILE A 20 5.67 44.49 9.55
N GLU A 21 4.98 44.82 8.47
CA GLU A 21 3.52 45.01 8.47
C GLU A 21 2.77 43.71 8.80
N GLU A 22 3.19 42.60 8.19
CA GLU A 22 2.65 41.26 8.46
C GLU A 22 2.93 40.84 9.90
N ALA A 23 4.15 41.10 10.41
CA ALA A 23 4.54 40.76 11.77
C ALA A 23 3.71 41.49 12.84
N ILE A 24 3.31 42.74 12.59
CA ILE A 24 2.43 43.50 13.50
C ILE A 24 1.03 42.88 13.55
N ASP A 25 0.44 42.57 12.39
CA ASP A 25 -0.87 41.94 12.33
C ASP A 25 -0.84 40.53 12.95
N PHE A 26 0.22 39.77 12.66
CA PHE A 26 0.45 38.44 13.19
C PHE A 26 0.58 38.44 14.73
N GLU A 27 1.35 39.37 15.30
CA GLU A 27 1.49 39.51 16.76
C GLU A 27 0.15 39.87 17.43
N ARG A 28 -0.63 40.78 16.81
CA ARG A 28 -1.97 41.13 17.30
C ARG A 28 -2.88 39.90 17.36
N GLN A 29 -2.97 39.17 16.25
CA GLN A 29 -3.78 37.95 16.18
C GLN A 29 -3.29 36.85 17.15
N LEU A 30 -1.98 36.76 17.36
CA LEU A 30 -1.39 35.84 18.35
C LEU A 30 -1.82 36.19 19.78
N LYS A 31 -1.74 37.47 20.16
CA LYS A 31 -2.18 37.95 21.48
C LYS A 31 -3.67 37.73 21.69
N ASP A 32 -4.48 37.95 20.66
CA ASP A 32 -5.92 37.67 20.69
C ASP A 32 -6.22 36.17 20.86
N ALA A 33 -5.39 35.28 20.28
CA ALA A 33 -5.52 33.85 20.48
C ALA A 33 -5.12 33.41 21.90
N ILE A 34 -4.02 33.96 22.44
CA ILE A 34 -3.56 33.68 23.79
C ILE A 34 -4.60 34.13 24.83
N ASN A 35 -5.13 35.34 24.68
CA ASN A 35 -6.13 35.90 25.60
C ASN A 35 -7.47 35.16 25.57
N GLY A 36 -7.77 34.45 24.47
CA GLY A 36 -8.99 33.65 24.34
C GLY A 36 -8.91 32.26 24.97
N CYS A 37 -7.75 31.82 25.45
CA CYS A 37 -7.57 30.53 26.10
C CYS A 37 -7.61 30.65 27.63
N ASP A 38 -8.69 30.17 28.25
CA ASP A 38 -8.81 30.06 29.71
C ASP A 38 -7.95 28.89 30.23
N GLY A 39 -6.70 29.18 30.60
CA GLY A 39 -5.76 28.22 31.19
C GLY A 39 -4.57 27.93 30.27
N PHE A 40 -3.37 27.90 30.87
CA PHE A 40 -2.10 27.72 30.16
C PHE A 40 -1.80 26.23 29.90
N ASP A 41 -2.69 25.51 29.19
CA ASP A 41 -2.33 24.22 28.59
C ASP A 41 -1.74 24.46 27.19
N PRO A 42 -0.44 24.22 26.96
CA PRO A 42 0.19 24.36 25.65
C PRO A 42 -0.52 23.58 24.54
N LYS A 43 -1.15 22.43 24.87
CA LYS A 43 -1.86 21.61 23.88
C LYS A 43 -3.14 22.28 23.40
N GLU A 44 -3.90 22.88 24.31
CA GLU A 44 -5.13 23.59 23.96
C GLU A 44 -4.83 24.89 23.22
N LEU A 45 -3.80 25.64 23.63
CA LEU A 45 -3.34 26.82 22.89
C LEU A 45 -2.90 26.45 21.46
N TRP A 46 -2.07 25.42 21.30
CA TRP A 46 -1.65 24.98 19.97
C TRP A 46 -2.84 24.51 19.13
N ARG A 47 -3.78 23.78 19.73
CA ARG A 47 -5.00 23.32 19.04
C ARG A 47 -5.84 24.50 18.55
N GLU A 48 -6.00 25.54 19.36
CA GLU A 48 -6.73 26.75 18.99
C GLU A 48 -6.04 27.51 17.84
N LEU A 49 -4.72 27.67 17.89
CA LEU A 49 -3.95 28.27 16.80
C LEU A 49 -4.14 27.49 15.48
N MET A 50 -4.14 26.15 15.55
CA MET A 50 -4.38 25.31 14.37
C MET A 50 -5.83 25.39 13.87
N ALA A 51 -6.81 25.44 14.77
CA ALA A 51 -8.22 25.58 14.42
C ALA A 51 -8.51 26.88 13.67
N ARG A 52 -7.84 27.98 14.06
CA ARG A 52 -7.91 29.28 13.36
C ARG A 52 -7.16 29.31 12.04
N LYS A 53 -6.43 28.24 11.68
CA LYS A 53 -5.48 28.22 10.56
C LYS A 53 -4.49 29.39 10.65
N PHE A 54 -3.99 29.66 11.86
CA PHE A 54 -3.15 30.80 12.16
C PHE A 54 -1.85 30.79 11.33
N LEU A 55 -1.20 29.62 11.25
CA LEU A 55 -0.06 29.39 10.37
C LEU A 55 -0.51 28.99 8.96
N LYS A 56 0.07 29.61 7.93
CA LYS A 56 -0.24 29.38 6.52
C LYS A 56 0.94 28.69 5.83
N PRO A 57 0.71 27.88 4.78
CA PRO A 57 1.79 27.17 4.08
C PRO A 57 2.86 28.08 3.46
N TRP A 58 2.52 29.36 3.19
CA TRP A 58 3.44 30.34 2.61
C TRP A 58 4.22 31.13 3.67
N HIS A 59 3.94 30.96 4.97
CA HIS A 59 4.75 31.61 5.99
C HIS A 59 6.16 30.99 6.02
N PRO A 60 7.21 31.79 6.28
CA PRO A 60 8.57 31.27 6.40
C PRO A 60 8.68 30.18 7.46
N HIS A 61 9.47 29.15 7.20
CA HIS A 61 9.65 28.03 8.13
C HIS A 61 10.09 28.48 9.54
N GLY A 62 10.92 29.53 9.63
CA GLY A 62 11.34 30.10 10.91
C GLY A 62 10.18 30.57 11.78
N VAL A 63 9.09 31.07 11.18
CA VAL A 63 7.88 31.49 11.91
C VAL A 63 7.17 30.27 12.49
N HIS A 64 7.04 29.20 11.70
CA HIS A 64 6.42 27.95 12.17
C HIS A 64 7.18 27.38 13.37
N GLN A 65 8.51 27.35 13.29
CA GLN A 65 9.36 26.87 14.38
C GLN A 65 9.24 27.76 15.61
N LEU A 66 9.32 29.09 15.44
CA LEU A 66 9.24 30.05 16.54
C LEU A 66 7.95 29.85 17.34
N ILE A 67 6.80 29.84 16.68
CA ILE A 67 5.51 29.70 17.38
C ILE A 67 5.39 28.33 18.02
N TYR A 68 5.79 27.25 17.34
CA TYR A 68 5.71 25.90 17.90
C TYR A 68 6.55 25.73 19.19
N TYR A 69 7.84 26.09 19.12
CA TYR A 69 8.72 25.96 20.28
C TYR A 69 8.42 26.96 21.38
N SER A 70 7.82 28.11 21.05
CA SER A 70 7.38 29.07 22.06
C SER A 70 6.11 28.64 22.78
N VAL A 71 5.15 28.01 22.09
CA VAL A 71 3.95 27.43 22.74
C VAL A 71 4.35 26.28 23.66
N TYR A 72 5.22 25.38 23.19
CA TYR A 72 5.69 24.24 23.98
C TYR A 72 6.96 24.54 24.81
N HIS A 73 7.27 25.81 25.08
CA HIS A 73 8.51 26.21 25.76
C HIS A 73 8.72 25.51 27.11
N ASN A 74 7.67 25.38 27.90
CA ASN A 74 7.68 24.76 29.23
C ASN A 74 7.05 23.35 29.22
N TYR A 75 6.99 22.71 28.06
CA TYR A 75 6.34 21.41 27.91
C TYR A 75 7.25 20.28 28.39
N ASP A 76 6.81 19.53 29.40
CA ASP A 76 7.56 18.39 29.93
C ASP A 76 7.31 17.12 29.09
N GLU A 77 8.24 16.83 28.19
CA GLU A 77 8.19 15.64 27.34
C GLU A 77 8.29 14.33 28.12
N SER A 78 8.94 14.33 29.28
CA SER A 78 9.14 13.12 30.09
C SER A 78 7.83 12.62 30.71
N ILE A 79 6.92 13.55 31.02
CA ILE A 79 5.61 13.27 31.60
C ILE A 79 4.56 13.09 30.50
N HIS A 80 4.57 13.97 29.48
CA HIS A 80 3.46 14.07 28.53
C HIS A 80 3.74 13.41 27.17
N GLY A 81 4.94 12.86 26.96
CA GLY A 81 5.41 12.42 25.66
C GLY A 81 5.71 13.61 24.74
N PRO A 82 6.08 13.39 23.47
CA PRO A 82 6.48 14.47 22.56
C PRO A 82 5.33 15.47 22.30
N PRO A 83 5.62 16.76 22.10
CA PRO A 83 4.62 17.76 21.77
C PRO A 83 3.98 17.43 20.41
N LEU A 84 2.66 17.64 20.32
CA LEU A 84 1.90 17.28 19.13
C LEU A 84 1.79 18.48 18.19
N TYR A 85 2.19 18.28 16.94
CA TYR A 85 2.12 19.32 15.90
C TYR A 85 0.74 19.45 15.26
N TRP A 86 -0.03 18.36 15.18
CA TRP A 86 -1.30 18.34 14.46
C TRP A 86 -2.38 17.60 15.24
N PHE A 87 -3.61 18.11 15.13
CA PHE A 87 -4.80 17.54 15.74
C PHE A 87 -5.90 17.41 14.68
N PRO A 88 -6.55 16.23 14.54
CA PRO A 88 -7.73 16.12 13.71
C PRO A 88 -8.87 16.91 14.33
N THR A 89 -9.64 17.61 13.50
CA THR A 89 -10.91 18.19 13.94
C THR A 89 -11.93 17.09 14.26
N PRO A 90 -12.92 17.34 15.14
CA PRO A 90 -14.00 16.39 15.39
C PRO A 90 -14.77 15.99 14.12
N TYR A 91 -14.90 16.92 13.16
CA TYR A 91 -15.50 16.60 11.87
C TYR A 91 -14.64 15.62 11.05
N GLN A 92 -13.33 15.88 10.94
CA GLN A 92 -12.41 15.00 10.22
C GLN A 92 -12.35 13.61 10.84
N SER A 93 -12.31 13.51 12.17
CA SER A 93 -12.23 12.22 12.86
C SER A 93 -13.42 11.33 12.52
N ARG A 94 -14.65 11.90 12.48
CA ARG A 94 -15.88 11.22 12.06
C ARG A 94 -15.88 10.76 10.60
N CYS A 95 -15.19 11.49 9.73
CA CYS A 95 -15.15 11.17 8.30
C CYS A 95 -14.17 10.02 7.97
N THR A 96 -13.23 9.71 8.86
CA THR A 96 -12.31 8.57 8.67
C THR A 96 -13.08 7.24 8.59
N ASN A 97 -12.50 6.21 7.96
CA ASN A 97 -13.14 4.88 7.91
C ASN A 97 -13.42 4.34 9.31
N LEU A 98 -12.44 4.43 10.21
CA LEU A 98 -12.63 4.01 11.60
C LEU A 98 -13.64 4.89 12.33
N GLY A 99 -13.60 6.22 12.11
CA GLY A 99 -14.55 7.15 12.71
C GLY A 99 -15.99 6.83 12.34
N ARG A 100 -16.26 6.49 11.08
CA ARG A 100 -17.60 6.08 10.63
C ARG A 100 -18.07 4.79 11.30
N ILE A 101 -17.19 3.81 11.47
CA ILE A 101 -17.48 2.57 12.22
C ILE A 101 -17.76 2.89 13.69
N MET A 102 -16.93 3.73 14.31
CA MET A 102 -17.10 4.15 15.68
C MET A 102 -18.39 4.93 15.91
N GLU A 103 -18.78 5.83 15.00
CA GLU A 103 -20.05 6.57 15.11
C GLU A 103 -21.24 5.62 14.92
N SER A 104 -21.15 4.65 14.00
CA SER A 104 -22.25 3.72 13.72
C SER A 104 -22.45 2.67 14.81
N HIS A 105 -21.38 2.23 15.47
CA HIS A 105 -21.42 1.11 16.43
C HIS A 105 -21.06 1.50 17.86
N GLY A 106 -20.25 2.53 18.05
CA GLY A 106 -19.76 2.99 19.35
C GLY A 106 -20.86 3.26 20.37
N PRO A 107 -21.97 3.95 20.04
CA PRO A 107 -23.07 4.14 20.99
C PRO A 107 -23.66 2.83 21.51
N ARG A 108 -23.75 1.80 20.65
CA ARG A 108 -24.25 0.47 21.03
C ARG A 108 -23.23 -0.34 21.82
N LEU A 109 -21.95 -0.25 21.46
CA LEU A 109 -20.88 -1.06 22.03
C LEU A 109 -20.35 -0.51 23.37
N LEU A 110 -20.27 0.82 23.50
CA LEU A 110 -19.72 1.49 24.67
C LEU A 110 -20.78 2.24 25.49
N GLY A 111 -22.01 2.37 24.99
CA GLY A 111 -23.11 3.04 25.69
C GLY A 111 -22.78 4.51 25.97
N ALA A 112 -23.06 4.95 27.20
CA ALA A 112 -22.79 6.31 27.67
C ALA A 112 -21.30 6.71 27.68
N LEU A 113 -20.37 5.75 27.53
CA LEU A 113 -18.94 6.04 27.43
C LEU A 113 -18.54 6.53 26.04
N TYR A 114 -19.40 6.35 25.02
CA TYR A 114 -19.15 6.88 23.69
C TYR A 114 -19.48 8.38 23.63
N LYS A 115 -18.53 9.18 23.18
CA LYS A 115 -18.69 10.63 22.96
C LYS A 115 -18.36 11.02 21.52
N ASP A 116 -17.15 10.70 21.10
CA ASP A 116 -16.65 10.97 19.75
C ASP A 116 -15.48 10.04 19.42
N PRO A 117 -15.08 9.93 18.14
CA PRO A 117 -14.02 9.01 17.73
C PRO A 117 -12.67 9.27 18.39
N ILE A 118 -12.34 10.51 18.77
CA ILE A 118 -11.06 10.86 19.36
C ILE A 118 -11.05 10.45 20.82
N THR A 119 -12.02 10.95 21.61
CA THR A 119 -12.03 10.73 23.05
C THR A 119 -12.37 9.30 23.46
N SER A 120 -13.16 8.60 22.64
CA SER A 120 -13.58 7.21 22.88
C SER A 120 -12.68 6.16 22.22
N PHE A 121 -11.65 6.55 21.45
CA PHE A 121 -10.76 5.62 20.74
C PHE A 121 -10.16 4.56 21.67
N ARG A 122 -9.66 4.98 22.84
CA ARG A 122 -8.99 4.08 23.78
C ARG A 122 -9.95 3.01 24.32
N GLN A 123 -11.18 3.39 24.64
CA GLN A 123 -12.23 2.49 25.11
C GLN A 123 -12.68 1.55 23.99
N PHE A 124 -12.82 2.06 22.76
CA PHE A 124 -13.16 1.27 21.59
C PHE A 124 -12.07 0.23 21.26
N HIS A 125 -10.79 0.63 21.32
CA HIS A 125 -9.66 -0.30 21.19
C HIS A 125 -9.63 -1.34 22.31
N LYS A 126 -9.90 -0.94 23.57
CA LYS A 126 -10.01 -1.91 24.67
C LYS A 126 -11.14 -2.91 24.41
N PHE A 127 -12.29 -2.45 23.91
CA PHE A 127 -13.39 -3.31 23.50
C PHE A 127 -12.99 -4.28 22.38
N SER A 128 -12.28 -3.81 21.35
CA SER A 128 -11.86 -4.69 20.22
C SER A 128 -10.95 -5.83 20.66
N VAL A 129 -10.12 -5.62 21.68
CA VAL A 129 -9.26 -6.65 22.27
C VAL A 129 -10.07 -7.62 23.14
N GLN A 130 -11.03 -7.11 23.93
CA GLN A 130 -11.80 -7.92 24.87
C GLN A 130 -12.93 -8.72 24.21
N HIS A 131 -13.47 -8.23 23.09
CA HIS A 131 -14.62 -8.81 22.39
C HIS A 131 -14.34 -9.01 20.89
N PRO A 132 -13.35 -9.85 20.52
CA PRO A 132 -12.94 -10.03 19.13
C PRO A 132 -14.07 -10.57 18.24
N GLU A 133 -14.93 -11.46 18.75
CA GLU A 133 -16.09 -12.00 18.01
C GLU A 133 -17.04 -10.90 17.51
N ILE A 134 -17.32 -9.90 18.35
CA ILE A 134 -18.21 -8.78 18.01
C ILE A 134 -17.47 -7.78 17.13
N TYR A 135 -16.24 -7.44 17.48
CA TYR A 135 -15.49 -6.43 16.74
C TYR A 135 -15.18 -6.88 15.31
N TRP A 136 -14.62 -8.08 15.13
CA TRP A 136 -14.25 -8.55 13.80
C TRP A 136 -15.45 -8.88 12.93
N SER A 137 -16.57 -9.33 13.48
CA SER A 137 -17.79 -9.49 12.66
C SER A 137 -18.24 -8.16 12.05
N ILE A 138 -18.11 -7.04 12.77
CA ILE A 138 -18.34 -5.70 12.23
C ILE A 138 -17.34 -5.39 11.10
N ILE A 139 -16.04 -5.61 11.34
CA ILE A 139 -15.00 -5.30 10.34
C ILE A 139 -15.13 -6.15 9.08
N LEU A 140 -15.41 -7.45 9.19
CA LEU A 140 -15.57 -8.34 8.03
C LEU A 140 -16.79 -7.93 7.18
N ASN A 141 -17.86 -7.50 7.82
CA ASN A 141 -19.04 -6.96 7.14
C ASN A 141 -18.74 -5.63 6.45
N GLU A 142 -18.03 -4.72 7.14
CA GLU A 142 -17.62 -3.42 6.58
C GLU A 142 -16.72 -3.59 5.36
N LEU A 143 -15.78 -4.54 5.41
CA LEU A 143 -14.92 -4.91 4.29
C LEU A 143 -15.67 -5.64 3.17
N SER A 144 -16.93 -6.03 3.41
CA SER A 144 -17.79 -6.76 2.47
C SER A 144 -17.09 -8.02 1.92
N LEU A 145 -16.41 -8.77 2.78
CA LEU A 145 -15.71 -9.98 2.35
C LEU A 145 -16.72 -11.05 1.95
N ASN A 146 -16.52 -11.64 0.78
CA ASN A 146 -17.39 -12.70 0.26
C ASN A 146 -16.84 -14.07 0.64
N PHE A 147 -17.50 -14.73 1.59
CA PHE A 147 -17.14 -16.08 2.01
C PHE A 147 -17.96 -17.11 1.21
N ALA A 148 -17.26 -18.01 0.51
CA ALA A 148 -17.89 -19.19 -0.08
C ALA A 148 -18.40 -20.15 1.00
N VAL A 149 -17.65 -20.27 2.10
CA VAL A 149 -18.08 -20.96 3.33
C VAL A 149 -17.85 -20.01 4.49
N ALA A 150 -18.92 -19.70 5.23
CA ALA A 150 -18.86 -18.80 6.37
C ALA A 150 -18.03 -19.42 7.53
N PRO A 151 -17.28 -18.60 8.29
CA PRO A 151 -16.56 -19.07 9.46
C PRO A 151 -17.51 -19.58 10.56
N LYS A 152 -17.08 -20.58 11.33
CA LYS A 152 -17.82 -21.06 12.51
C LYS A 152 -17.82 -20.06 13.67
N CYS A 153 -16.69 -19.37 13.85
CA CYS A 153 -16.49 -18.27 14.78
C CYS A 153 -15.35 -17.37 14.26
N ILE A 154 -15.08 -16.22 14.88
CA ILE A 154 -13.97 -15.35 14.52
C ILE A 154 -12.63 -15.95 14.97
N LEU A 155 -12.53 -16.40 16.23
CA LEU A 155 -11.26 -16.84 16.80
C LEU A 155 -11.48 -18.06 17.72
N ASP A 156 -10.86 -19.17 17.35
CA ASP A 156 -10.82 -20.38 18.17
C ASP A 156 -9.48 -20.50 18.91
N THR A 157 -9.52 -20.32 20.24
CA THR A 157 -8.37 -20.48 21.14
C THR A 157 -8.37 -21.80 21.92
N SER A 158 -9.23 -22.77 21.55
CA SER A 158 -9.32 -24.06 22.24
C SER A 158 -8.00 -24.84 22.22
N ASN A 159 -7.25 -24.72 21.11
CA ASN A 159 -5.95 -25.37 20.95
C ASN A 159 -4.81 -24.51 21.51
N LYS A 160 -4.39 -24.83 22.74
CA LYS A 160 -3.33 -24.13 23.47
C LYS A 160 -1.92 -24.24 22.84
N SER A 161 -1.69 -25.15 21.89
CA SER A 161 -0.39 -25.24 21.19
C SER A 161 -0.21 -24.17 20.12
N LYS A 162 -1.30 -23.54 19.67
CA LYS A 162 -1.27 -22.43 18.71
C LYS A 162 -1.32 -21.10 19.47
N HIS A 163 -0.17 -20.45 19.63
CA HIS A 163 -0.01 -19.20 20.41
C HIS A 163 -0.81 -17.97 19.91
N GLY A 164 -1.67 -18.11 18.88
CA GLY A 164 -2.58 -17.06 18.41
C GLY A 164 -3.99 -17.57 18.07
N GLY A 165 -4.33 -18.81 18.45
CA GLY A 165 -5.58 -19.45 18.06
C GLY A 165 -5.67 -19.77 16.56
N THR A 166 -6.85 -20.16 16.10
CA THR A 166 -7.20 -20.35 14.69
C THR A 166 -8.26 -19.30 14.32
N TRP A 167 -7.94 -18.42 13.39
CA TRP A 167 -8.85 -17.39 12.90
C TRP A 167 -9.80 -17.94 11.84
N LEU A 168 -11.06 -17.55 11.90
CA LEU A 168 -12.11 -17.88 10.94
C LEU A 168 -12.19 -19.39 10.60
N PRO A 169 -12.18 -20.29 11.61
CA PRO A 169 -12.10 -21.73 11.39
C PRO A 169 -13.25 -22.25 10.52
N GLY A 170 -12.89 -23.08 9.55
CA GLY A 170 -13.82 -23.69 8.61
C GLY A 170 -14.33 -22.76 7.51
N SER A 171 -13.87 -21.49 7.48
CA SER A 171 -14.22 -20.60 6.39
C SER A 171 -13.45 -20.91 5.11
N ALA A 172 -14.04 -20.54 3.98
CA ALA A 172 -13.40 -20.55 2.67
C ALA A 172 -13.76 -19.26 1.94
N LEU A 173 -12.76 -18.56 1.42
CA LEU A 173 -12.90 -17.36 0.62
C LEU A 173 -11.75 -17.29 -0.40
N ASN A 174 -11.98 -16.60 -1.52
CA ASN A 174 -10.91 -16.20 -2.42
C ASN A 174 -10.76 -14.68 -2.37
N ILE A 175 -9.58 -14.21 -1.95
CA ILE A 175 -9.35 -12.77 -1.76
C ILE A 175 -9.25 -12.02 -3.10
N ALA A 176 -8.78 -12.69 -4.16
CA ALA A 176 -8.75 -12.10 -5.49
C ALA A 176 -10.17 -11.88 -6.02
N ASP A 177 -11.09 -12.82 -5.76
CA ASP A 177 -12.51 -12.65 -6.09
C ASP A 177 -13.11 -11.40 -5.41
N CYS A 178 -12.85 -11.22 -4.11
CA CYS A 178 -13.27 -10.03 -3.36
C CYS A 178 -12.70 -8.72 -3.96
N CYS A 179 -11.49 -8.76 -4.52
CA CYS A 179 -10.86 -7.60 -5.15
C CYS A 179 -11.43 -7.26 -6.54
N LEU A 180 -11.87 -8.27 -7.30
CA LEU A 180 -12.29 -8.15 -8.71
C LEU A 180 -13.80 -7.91 -8.88
N GLN A 181 -14.59 -8.23 -7.87
CA GLN A 181 -16.03 -8.00 -7.90
C GLN A 181 -16.38 -6.52 -7.68
N SER A 182 -17.45 -6.09 -8.36
CA SER A 182 -18.08 -4.80 -8.11
C SER A 182 -18.75 -4.81 -6.74
N ASN A 183 -18.62 -3.71 -6.01
CA ASN A 183 -19.10 -3.57 -4.64
C ASN A 183 -19.88 -2.26 -4.49
N LYS A 184 -21.19 -2.38 -4.25
CA LYS A 184 -22.10 -1.24 -4.06
C LYS A 184 -21.74 -0.42 -2.82
N TYR A 185 -21.32 -1.07 -1.74
CA TYR A 185 -20.96 -0.41 -0.48
C TYR A 185 -19.73 0.48 -0.65
N LEU A 186 -18.69 -0.03 -1.32
CA LEU A 186 -17.47 0.72 -1.64
C LEU A 186 -17.61 1.63 -2.88
N LYS A 187 -18.82 1.73 -3.46
CA LYS A 187 -19.11 2.45 -4.71
C LYS A 187 -18.17 2.05 -5.87
N LYS A 188 -17.71 0.80 -5.86
CA LYS A 188 -16.78 0.25 -6.85
C LYS A 188 -17.60 -0.46 -7.91
N GLN A 189 -17.72 0.13 -9.08
CA GLN A 189 -18.45 -0.42 -10.23
C GLN A 189 -17.47 -0.92 -11.29
N ASP A 190 -17.98 -1.64 -12.29
CA ASP A 190 -17.19 -2.20 -13.39
C ASP A 190 -16.39 -1.11 -14.15
N ASP A 191 -16.97 0.07 -14.33
CA ASP A 191 -16.32 1.21 -15.00
C ASP A 191 -15.42 2.05 -14.07
N SER A 192 -15.35 1.71 -12.77
CA SER A 192 -14.46 2.40 -11.84
C SER A 192 -13.00 2.11 -12.15
N LEU A 193 -12.13 3.11 -12.01
CA LEU A 193 -10.68 2.93 -12.13
C LEU A 193 -10.18 1.97 -11.07
N ALA A 194 -9.42 0.95 -11.48
CA ALA A 194 -8.84 -0.07 -10.62
C ALA A 194 -7.32 0.05 -10.51
N ILE A 195 -6.64 0.29 -11.63
CA ILE A 195 -5.19 0.55 -11.66
C ILE A 195 -4.96 1.84 -12.43
N VAL A 196 -4.16 2.73 -11.86
CA VAL A 196 -3.61 3.91 -12.53
C VAL A 196 -2.10 3.81 -12.40
N TRP A 197 -1.39 3.90 -13.52
CA TRP A 197 0.06 3.74 -13.52
C TRP A 197 0.72 4.67 -14.52
N HIS A 198 2.04 4.79 -14.35
CA HIS A 198 2.91 5.51 -15.26
C HIS A 198 4.15 4.68 -15.51
N ASN A 199 4.64 4.68 -16.74
CA ASN A 199 5.88 3.98 -17.06
C ASN A 199 7.08 4.87 -16.69
N GLU A 200 8.11 4.25 -16.14
CA GLU A 200 9.36 4.96 -15.81
C GLU A 200 9.98 5.59 -17.07
N GLY A 201 10.48 6.82 -16.94
CA GLY A 201 11.07 7.57 -18.06
C GLY A 201 10.05 8.16 -19.03
N CYS A 202 8.75 8.09 -18.73
CA CYS A 202 7.67 8.60 -19.58
C CYS A 202 6.96 9.82 -18.99
N ASP A 203 7.62 10.67 -18.19
CA ASP A 203 7.00 11.76 -17.39
C ASP A 203 6.11 12.72 -18.19
N ASP A 204 6.40 12.93 -19.48
CA ASP A 204 5.61 13.78 -20.38
C ASP A 204 4.37 13.09 -20.99
N HIS A 205 4.20 11.79 -20.77
CA HIS A 205 3.06 11.02 -21.25
C HIS A 205 1.86 11.08 -20.29
N LYS A 206 0.67 10.80 -20.82
CA LYS A 206 -0.55 10.73 -20.00
C LYS A 206 -0.53 9.49 -19.11
N LEU A 207 -1.04 9.64 -17.89
CA LEU A 207 -1.30 8.53 -16.98
C LEU A 207 -2.15 7.45 -17.65
N GLU A 208 -1.66 6.21 -17.59
CA GLU A 208 -2.38 5.04 -18.04
C GLU A 208 -3.34 4.58 -16.94
N HIS A 209 -4.45 3.99 -17.36
CA HIS A 209 -5.49 3.54 -16.43
C HIS A 209 -6.21 2.31 -16.96
N MET A 210 -6.75 1.54 -16.03
CA MET A 210 -7.51 0.32 -16.28
C MET A 210 -8.71 0.29 -15.36
N THR A 211 -9.87 0.02 -15.95
CA THR A 211 -11.14 -0.15 -15.22
C THR A 211 -11.17 -1.48 -14.48
N LEU A 212 -12.06 -1.61 -13.49
CA LEU A 212 -12.26 -2.87 -12.77
C LEU A 212 -12.66 -4.01 -13.71
N LYS A 213 -13.52 -3.74 -14.68
CA LYS A 213 -13.93 -4.72 -15.68
C LYS A 213 -12.74 -5.24 -16.49
N GLN A 214 -11.90 -4.35 -17.00
CA GLN A 214 -10.70 -4.73 -17.76
C GLN A 214 -9.73 -5.54 -16.90
N LEU A 215 -9.49 -5.09 -15.65
CA LEU A 215 -8.65 -5.84 -14.71
C LEU A 215 -9.19 -7.25 -14.48
N ARG A 216 -10.49 -7.39 -14.27
CA ARG A 216 -11.15 -8.70 -14.08
C ARG A 216 -11.01 -9.59 -15.31
N GLU A 217 -11.22 -9.06 -16.51
CA GLU A 217 -11.09 -9.82 -17.76
C GLU A 217 -9.65 -10.33 -17.97
N GLU A 218 -8.64 -9.47 -17.79
CA GLU A 218 -7.22 -9.84 -17.90
C GLU A 218 -6.81 -10.86 -16.82
N VAL A 219 -7.24 -10.66 -15.58
CA VAL A 219 -6.95 -11.61 -14.49
C VAL A 219 -7.59 -12.97 -14.74
N MET A 220 -8.84 -13.00 -15.18
CA MET A 220 -9.53 -14.26 -15.52
C MET A 220 -8.86 -14.98 -16.68
N LEU A 221 -8.40 -14.25 -17.69
CA LEU A 221 -7.68 -14.83 -18.83
C LEU A 221 -6.39 -15.53 -18.36
N VAL A 222 -5.58 -14.86 -17.54
CA VAL A 222 -4.35 -15.44 -17.00
C VAL A 222 -4.65 -16.60 -16.05
N ALA A 223 -5.64 -16.47 -15.16
CA ALA A 223 -6.01 -17.53 -14.22
C ALA A 223 -6.45 -18.80 -14.93
N ASN A 224 -7.28 -18.67 -15.98
CA ASN A 224 -7.71 -19.81 -16.81
C ASN A 224 -6.52 -20.49 -17.50
N ALA A 225 -5.55 -19.72 -17.99
CA ALA A 225 -4.34 -20.29 -18.60
C ALA A 225 -3.49 -21.06 -17.56
N LEU A 226 -3.40 -20.56 -16.33
CA LEU A 226 -2.68 -21.22 -15.25
C LEU A 226 -3.38 -22.52 -14.78
N ASP A 227 -4.70 -22.53 -14.72
CA ASP A 227 -5.49 -23.70 -14.29
C ASP A 227 -5.32 -24.91 -15.25
N VAL A 228 -5.02 -24.65 -16.52
CA VAL A 228 -4.70 -25.71 -17.51
C VAL A 228 -3.32 -26.34 -17.26
N ILE A 229 -2.39 -25.60 -16.65
CA ILE A 229 -0.98 -25.99 -16.54
C ILE A 229 -0.63 -26.48 -15.14
N PHE A 230 -1.22 -25.91 -14.10
CA PHE A 230 -0.87 -26.13 -12.70
C PHE A 230 -2.01 -26.74 -11.90
N THR A 231 -1.65 -27.39 -10.80
CA THR A 231 -2.61 -27.93 -9.84
C THR A 231 -2.74 -26.99 -8.65
N LYS A 232 -3.94 -26.90 -8.06
CA LYS A 232 -4.19 -26.11 -6.85
C LYS A 232 -3.15 -26.38 -5.76
N GLY A 233 -2.64 -25.32 -5.16
CA GLY A 233 -1.56 -25.36 -4.17
C GLY A 233 -0.14 -25.36 -4.76
N ASP A 234 0.02 -25.37 -6.08
CA ASP A 234 1.35 -25.21 -6.70
C ASP A 234 1.93 -23.82 -6.45
N ALA A 235 3.25 -23.77 -6.20
CA ALA A 235 3.96 -22.53 -5.96
C ALA A 235 4.49 -21.90 -7.25
N ILE A 236 4.12 -20.64 -7.49
CA ILE A 236 4.60 -19.81 -8.61
C ILE A 236 5.41 -18.65 -8.05
N ALA A 237 6.63 -18.50 -8.57
CA ALA A 237 7.50 -17.38 -8.27
C ALA A 237 7.32 -16.27 -9.31
N VAL A 238 7.17 -15.03 -8.82
CA VAL A 238 7.05 -13.84 -9.66
C VAL A 238 8.24 -12.92 -9.40
N ASP A 239 8.97 -12.60 -10.47
CA ASP A 239 10.08 -11.65 -10.50
C ASP A 239 9.82 -10.60 -11.58
N MET A 240 9.01 -9.61 -11.21
CA MET A 240 8.61 -8.54 -12.11
C MET A 240 8.66 -7.18 -11.39
N PRO A 241 8.94 -6.09 -12.13
CA PRO A 241 8.83 -4.74 -11.60
C PRO A 241 7.37 -4.37 -11.31
N MET A 242 7.18 -3.29 -10.53
CA MET A 242 5.86 -2.75 -10.13
C MET A 242 5.07 -2.20 -11.33
N THR A 243 4.46 -3.10 -12.10
CA THR A 243 3.69 -2.82 -13.31
C THR A 243 2.25 -3.32 -13.18
N ALA A 244 1.33 -2.81 -14.00
CA ALA A 244 -0.04 -3.31 -14.04
C ALA A 244 -0.11 -4.82 -14.33
N THR A 245 0.77 -5.32 -15.21
CA THR A 245 0.93 -6.75 -15.52
C THR A 245 1.30 -7.57 -14.29
N ALA A 246 2.17 -7.05 -13.41
CA ALA A 246 2.53 -7.73 -12.17
C ALA A 246 1.33 -7.88 -11.24
N VAL A 247 0.46 -6.87 -11.16
CA VAL A 247 -0.79 -6.94 -10.39
C VAL A 247 -1.76 -7.97 -10.97
N ILE A 248 -1.90 -8.01 -12.30
CA ILE A 248 -2.76 -8.99 -13.00
C ILE A 248 -2.31 -10.41 -12.67
N ILE A 249 -1.02 -10.71 -12.85
CA ILE A 249 -0.45 -12.04 -12.59
C ILE A 249 -0.58 -12.41 -11.10
N TYR A 250 -0.31 -11.47 -10.19
CA TYR A 250 -0.46 -11.68 -8.75
C TYR A 250 -1.89 -12.12 -8.40
N LEU A 251 -2.89 -11.37 -8.89
CA LEU A 251 -4.30 -11.69 -8.63
C LEU A 251 -4.73 -12.98 -9.31
N ALA A 252 -4.23 -13.27 -10.51
CA ALA A 252 -4.55 -14.48 -11.26
C ALA A 252 -4.06 -15.76 -10.56
N ILE A 253 -2.83 -15.73 -10.01
CA ILE A 253 -2.26 -16.85 -9.24
C ILE A 253 -3.15 -17.15 -8.02
N ILE A 254 -3.56 -16.10 -7.29
CA ILE A 254 -4.45 -16.26 -6.13
C ILE A 254 -5.84 -16.72 -6.55
N LEU A 255 -6.37 -16.21 -7.66
CA LEU A 255 -7.69 -16.60 -8.17
C LEU A 255 -7.72 -18.08 -8.57
N ALA A 256 -6.61 -18.62 -9.07
CA ALA A 256 -6.45 -20.03 -9.44
C ALA A 256 -6.12 -20.97 -8.25
N ASP A 257 -6.22 -20.50 -7.00
CA ASP A 257 -5.85 -21.25 -5.79
C ASP A 257 -4.39 -21.76 -5.79
N LEU A 258 -3.47 -20.98 -6.38
CA LEU A 258 -2.05 -21.26 -6.42
C LEU A 258 -1.30 -20.47 -5.34
N LEU A 259 -0.14 -20.96 -4.90
CA LEU A 259 0.69 -20.30 -3.91
C LEU A 259 1.65 -19.31 -4.58
N LEU A 260 1.52 -18.04 -4.23
CA LEU A 260 2.42 -17.01 -4.74
C LEU A 260 3.69 -16.89 -3.88
N CYS A 261 4.84 -16.86 -4.55
CA CYS A 261 6.13 -16.45 -3.97
C CYS A 261 6.69 -15.24 -4.71
N GLN A 262 6.55 -14.05 -4.12
CA GLN A 262 7.13 -12.85 -4.72
C GLN A 262 8.61 -12.75 -4.36
N LEU A 263 9.48 -12.68 -5.37
CA LEU A 263 10.86 -12.23 -5.17
C LEU A 263 10.87 -10.71 -5.35
N LEU A 264 11.24 -9.98 -4.30
CA LEU A 264 11.56 -8.56 -4.42
C LEU A 264 12.82 -8.43 -5.28
N THR A 265 12.70 -7.75 -6.42
CA THR A 265 13.78 -7.58 -7.42
C THR A 265 15.06 -6.98 -6.83
N ALA A 266 14.99 -6.26 -5.70
CA ALA A 266 16.15 -5.75 -4.97
C ALA A 266 17.05 -6.85 -4.33
N LEU A 267 16.57 -8.09 -4.21
CA LEU A 267 17.33 -9.20 -3.63
C LEU A 267 18.17 -9.98 -4.66
N LEU A 268 18.13 -9.61 -5.95
CA LEU A 268 18.70 -10.41 -7.03
C LEU A 268 20.23 -10.56 -7.01
N GLN A 269 20.98 -9.77 -6.24
CA GLN A 269 22.45 -9.85 -6.30
C GLN A 269 23.10 -10.84 -5.32
N MET A 270 22.41 -11.44 -4.33
CA MET A 270 23.10 -12.35 -3.38
C MET A 270 22.36 -13.59 -2.87
N LYS A 271 21.05 -13.77 -3.10
CA LYS A 271 20.28 -14.82 -2.37
C LYS A 271 19.37 -15.72 -3.21
N LEU A 272 19.61 -15.81 -4.51
CA LEU A 272 18.85 -16.72 -5.37
C LEU A 272 18.96 -18.19 -4.89
N GLN A 273 20.16 -18.71 -4.59
CA GLN A 273 20.35 -20.12 -4.20
C GLN A 273 19.61 -20.59 -2.92
N LEU A 274 19.34 -19.72 -1.95
CA LEU A 274 18.75 -20.13 -0.66
C LEU A 274 17.22 -20.29 -0.72
N VAL A 275 16.53 -19.53 -1.56
CA VAL A 275 15.07 -19.66 -1.74
C VAL A 275 14.74 -20.88 -2.61
N TYR A 276 15.57 -21.18 -3.62
CA TYR A 276 15.39 -22.32 -4.53
C TYR A 276 15.35 -23.69 -3.86
N VAL A 277 16.06 -23.87 -2.73
CA VAL A 277 16.12 -25.16 -2.01
C VAL A 277 14.92 -25.33 -1.06
N SER A 278 14.31 -24.24 -0.61
CA SER A 278 13.25 -24.28 0.42
C SER A 278 11.85 -24.49 -0.13
N GLN A 279 11.60 -24.19 -1.42
CA GLN A 279 10.27 -24.26 -2.00
C GLN A 279 10.28 -25.03 -3.31
N ARG A 280 9.41 -26.05 -3.43
CA ARG A 280 9.17 -26.79 -4.67
C ARG A 280 8.42 -25.89 -5.68
N GLN A 281 9.11 -24.90 -6.24
CA GLN A 281 8.55 -23.96 -7.22
C GLN A 281 8.42 -24.62 -8.60
N LYS A 282 7.30 -24.38 -9.28
CA LYS A 282 7.02 -24.99 -10.60
C LYS A 282 7.10 -24.00 -11.78
N LEU A 283 7.02 -22.68 -11.53
CA LEU A 283 7.11 -21.66 -12.57
C LEU A 283 7.76 -20.38 -12.07
N PHE A 284 8.53 -19.74 -12.96
CA PHE A 284 9.14 -18.42 -12.77
C PHE A 284 8.68 -17.47 -13.87
N LEU A 285 8.12 -16.32 -13.49
CA LEU A 285 7.71 -15.28 -14.44
C LEU A 285 8.65 -14.08 -14.32
N HIS A 286 9.34 -13.76 -15.41
CA HIS A 286 10.26 -12.63 -15.53
C HIS A 286 9.90 -11.76 -16.74
N ARG A 287 10.16 -10.45 -16.66
CA ARG A 287 10.03 -9.54 -17.80
C ARG A 287 11.33 -9.51 -18.59
N ASP A 288 11.36 -10.11 -19.78
CA ASP A 288 12.47 -9.95 -20.73
C ASP A 288 12.54 -8.50 -21.23
N ALA A 289 13.33 -7.63 -20.58
CA ALA A 289 13.55 -6.26 -21.04
C ALA A 289 14.35 -6.19 -22.36
N GLU A 290 15.18 -7.21 -22.65
CA GLU A 290 16.12 -7.18 -23.78
C GLU A 290 15.46 -7.35 -25.15
N LYS A 291 14.26 -7.96 -25.25
CA LYS A 291 13.67 -8.26 -26.58
C LYS A 291 13.10 -7.02 -27.29
N GLY A 292 12.73 -5.98 -26.55
CA GLY A 292 12.22 -4.72 -27.12
C GLY A 292 13.29 -3.89 -27.80
N GLU A 293 14.45 -3.73 -27.14
CA GLU A 293 15.61 -3.02 -27.70
C GLU A 293 16.24 -3.79 -28.86
N ILE A 294 16.40 -5.11 -28.74
CA ILE A 294 16.97 -5.94 -29.82
C ILE A 294 16.06 -5.95 -31.06
N ALA A 295 14.73 -5.84 -30.90
CA ALA A 295 13.80 -5.74 -32.03
C ALA A 295 13.88 -4.38 -32.73
N ALA A 296 14.04 -3.28 -31.98
CA ALA A 296 14.25 -1.94 -32.51
C ALA A 296 15.60 -1.82 -33.24
N GLU A 297 16.69 -2.29 -32.61
CA GLU A 297 18.04 -2.32 -33.20
C GLU A 297 18.13 -3.26 -34.41
N ARG A 298 17.41 -4.40 -34.41
CA ARG A 298 17.32 -5.29 -35.59
C ARG A 298 16.53 -4.67 -36.73
N LYS A 299 15.53 -3.83 -36.47
CA LYS A 299 14.80 -3.10 -37.52
C LYS A 299 15.72 -2.06 -38.17
N GLU A 300 16.44 -1.30 -37.36
CA GLU A 300 17.44 -0.31 -37.82
C GLU A 300 18.61 -0.97 -38.56
N ARG A 301 19.13 -2.11 -38.09
CA ARG A 301 20.15 -2.90 -38.79
C ARG A 301 19.63 -3.51 -40.09
N LYS A 302 18.37 -3.96 -40.16
CA LYS A 302 17.78 -4.51 -41.40
C LYS A 302 17.54 -3.44 -42.46
N GLU A 303 17.20 -2.21 -42.07
CA GLU A 303 17.12 -1.07 -43.01
C GLU A 303 18.51 -0.64 -43.49
N LYS A 304 19.51 -0.59 -42.60
CA LYS A 304 20.92 -0.33 -42.95
C LYS A 304 21.54 -1.45 -43.81
N GLU A 305 21.14 -2.70 -43.63
CA GLU A 305 21.60 -3.83 -44.45
C GLU A 305 20.88 -3.94 -45.80
N LYS A 306 19.60 -3.55 -45.90
CA LYS A 306 18.89 -3.46 -47.20
C LYS A 306 19.50 -2.40 -48.12
N GLY A 307 20.04 -1.31 -47.55
CA GLY A 307 20.86 -0.33 -48.29
C GLY A 307 22.23 -0.86 -48.76
N LYS A 308 22.74 -1.95 -48.15
CA LYS A 308 24.08 -2.51 -48.45
C LYS A 308 24.08 -3.86 -49.18
N LYS A 309 22.96 -4.60 -49.20
CA LYS A 309 22.83 -5.91 -49.87
C LYS A 309 22.26 -5.84 -51.29
N GLY A 310 22.52 -4.74 -51.99
CA GLY A 310 22.55 -4.69 -53.45
C GLY A 310 23.86 -5.22 -54.02
N LYS A 311 24.39 -6.36 -53.53
CA LYS A 311 25.46 -7.14 -54.20
C LYS A 311 25.73 -8.47 -53.47
N LYS A 312 25.62 -9.55 -54.27
CA LYS A 312 26.12 -10.93 -54.08
C LYS A 312 25.33 -11.92 -53.19
N LYS A 313 24.67 -12.85 -53.91
CA LYS A 313 24.36 -14.28 -53.58
C LYS A 313 25.61 -15.00 -53.01
N LYS A 314 25.55 -16.10 -52.23
CA LYS A 314 24.91 -17.42 -52.47
C LYS A 314 25.19 -18.39 -51.29
N LYS A 315 24.21 -19.25 -50.91
CA LYS A 315 24.27 -20.58 -50.20
C LYS A 315 25.01 -20.66 -48.83
N LYS A 316 24.52 -21.34 -47.77
CA LYS A 316 23.99 -22.71 -47.65
C LYS A 316 23.16 -22.85 -46.35
N LYS A 317 22.20 -23.80 -46.36
CA LYS A 317 21.29 -24.22 -45.28
C LYS A 317 22.03 -24.97 -44.15
N GLU A 318 21.48 -24.90 -42.94
CA GLU A 318 21.18 -26.07 -42.09
C GLU A 318 20.09 -25.70 -41.06
N GLU A 319 19.19 -26.64 -40.82
CA GLU A 319 17.95 -26.59 -40.03
C GLU A 319 18.20 -27.05 -38.59
N GLU A 320 17.59 -26.40 -37.61
CA GLU A 320 17.35 -26.95 -36.26
C GLU A 320 15.88 -26.68 -35.88
N GLU A 321 15.18 -27.73 -35.43
CA GLU A 321 13.75 -27.77 -35.11
C GLU A 321 13.42 -27.04 -33.79
N GLU A 322 12.45 -26.12 -33.83
CA GLU A 322 11.80 -25.51 -32.66
C GLU A 322 10.44 -26.18 -32.37
N GLY A 323 10.17 -26.50 -31.09
CA GLY A 323 8.85 -26.91 -30.59
C GLY A 323 7.85 -25.74 -30.52
N PRO A 324 6.53 -26.01 -30.34
CA PRO A 324 5.48 -25.08 -30.75
C PRO A 324 5.37 -23.87 -29.84
N THR A 325 5.63 -22.70 -30.41
CA THR A 325 5.28 -21.38 -29.88
C THR A 325 3.86 -21.05 -30.34
N ALA A 326 2.89 -21.01 -29.44
CA ALA A 326 1.58 -20.41 -29.73
C ALA A 326 1.71 -18.89 -29.51
N ILE A 327 1.69 -18.13 -30.61
CA ILE A 327 1.78 -16.66 -30.61
C ILE A 327 0.38 -16.10 -30.90
N ASP A 328 -0.27 -15.46 -29.92
CA ASP A 328 -1.35 -14.52 -30.18
C ASP A 328 -0.76 -13.09 -30.22
N PRO A 329 -0.81 -12.38 -31.36
CA PRO A 329 -0.13 -11.10 -31.54
C PRO A 329 -0.75 -9.91 -30.78
N LYS A 330 -1.75 -10.09 -29.91
CA LYS A 330 -2.37 -9.00 -29.14
C LYS A 330 -1.78 -8.74 -27.76
N LEU A 331 -1.01 -9.66 -27.18
CA LEU A 331 -0.26 -9.42 -25.93
C LEU A 331 1.24 -9.41 -26.23
N GLY A 332 1.86 -8.23 -26.21
CA GLY A 332 3.27 -8.02 -26.50
C GLY A 332 4.24 -8.52 -25.41
N PHE A 333 4.13 -9.78 -24.98
CA PHE A 333 5.01 -10.39 -23.98
C PHE A 333 5.43 -11.82 -24.36
N SER A 334 6.65 -12.21 -23.96
CA SER A 334 7.18 -13.57 -24.09
C SER A 334 7.19 -14.21 -22.70
N ILE A 335 6.35 -15.23 -22.48
CA ILE A 335 6.38 -16.05 -21.25
C ILE A 335 7.41 -17.16 -21.47
N SER A 336 8.53 -17.11 -20.76
CA SER A 336 9.58 -18.13 -20.83
C SER A 336 9.39 -19.14 -19.69
N PHE A 337 9.11 -20.40 -20.03
CA PHE A 337 8.93 -21.49 -19.06
C PHE A 337 10.28 -22.09 -18.65
N HIS A 338 10.59 -22.14 -17.36
CA HIS A 338 11.77 -22.85 -16.84
C HIS A 338 11.35 -23.90 -15.82
N PHE A 339 11.43 -25.18 -16.21
CA PHE A 339 11.19 -26.32 -15.32
C PHE A 339 12.52 -26.82 -14.74
N PRO A 340 12.69 -26.95 -13.41
CA PRO A 340 13.89 -27.54 -12.84
C PRO A 340 13.98 -29.04 -13.19
N ARG A 341 15.06 -29.46 -13.84
CA ARG A 341 15.38 -30.88 -14.10
C ARG A 341 16.15 -31.46 -12.90
N GLY A 342 15.63 -32.49 -12.23
CA GLY A 342 16.40 -33.24 -11.22
C GLY A 342 15.57 -34.18 -10.34
N LYS A 343 16.12 -35.38 -10.05
CA LYS A 343 15.47 -36.56 -9.43
C LYS A 343 14.81 -36.33 -8.07
N GLN A 344 13.68 -37.00 -7.87
CA GLN A 344 12.89 -37.05 -6.63
C GLN A 344 13.57 -37.91 -5.54
N GLU A 345 13.71 -37.37 -4.33
CA GLU A 345 13.74 -38.14 -3.08
C GLU A 345 12.83 -37.45 -2.03
N PRO A 346 12.12 -38.21 -1.18
CA PRO A 346 11.18 -37.64 -0.22
C PRO A 346 11.88 -37.28 1.09
N LEU A 347 11.97 -35.98 1.39
CA LEU A 347 12.24 -35.48 2.74
C LEU A 347 10.94 -34.88 3.29
N ILE A 348 10.47 -35.48 4.39
CA ILE A 348 9.35 -34.99 5.20
C ILE A 348 9.88 -33.80 5.99
N LEU A 349 9.37 -32.60 5.73
CA LEU A 349 9.65 -31.41 6.54
C LEU A 349 8.33 -30.75 6.96
N GLU A 350 8.06 -30.72 8.27
CA GLU A 350 7.02 -29.87 8.85
C GLU A 350 7.39 -28.40 8.67
N MET A 351 6.55 -27.63 7.97
CA MET A 351 6.66 -26.17 7.90
C MET A 351 5.65 -25.51 8.83
N ARG A 352 6.15 -24.87 9.89
CA ARG A 352 5.42 -23.90 10.69
C ARG A 352 5.36 -22.56 9.95
N LEU A 353 4.20 -22.20 9.39
CA LEU A 353 3.95 -20.85 8.89
C LEU A 353 3.84 -19.88 10.08
N ASN A 354 4.86 -19.05 10.28
CA ASN A 354 4.75 -17.85 11.10
C ASN A 354 4.36 -16.69 10.17
N ILE A 355 3.07 -16.35 10.15
CA ILE A 355 2.54 -15.21 9.38
C ILE A 355 2.98 -13.93 10.12
N ARG A 356 4.07 -13.31 9.67
CA ARG A 356 4.32 -11.89 9.93
C ARG A 356 3.65 -11.09 8.81
N VAL A 357 2.54 -10.46 9.15
CA VAL A 357 1.86 -9.47 8.30
C VAL A 357 2.82 -8.29 8.11
N PHE A 358 3.41 -8.17 6.92
CA PHE A 358 4.13 -6.96 6.52
C PHE A 358 3.10 -5.92 6.09
N ALA A 359 2.71 -5.08 7.04
CA ALA A 359 2.03 -3.83 6.75
C ALA A 359 3.08 -2.77 6.39
N TYR A 360 3.39 -2.61 5.10
CA TYR A 360 4.03 -1.40 4.59
C TYR A 360 3.02 -0.67 3.71
N GLY A 361 2.33 0.27 4.34
CA GLY A 361 1.35 1.14 3.70
C GLY A 361 1.10 2.32 4.64
N LEU A 362 2.10 3.19 4.75
CA LEU A 362 2.08 4.58 5.22
C LEU A 362 3.53 5.09 5.23
N ARG A 363 4.05 5.49 4.07
CA ARG A 363 5.12 6.49 4.02
C ARG A 363 4.43 7.83 3.84
N CYS A 364 4.31 8.58 4.93
CA CYS A 364 4.23 10.03 4.82
C CYS A 364 5.56 10.49 4.22
N GLU A 365 5.50 11.15 3.07
CA GLU A 365 6.63 11.92 2.54
C GLU A 365 6.89 13.09 3.49
N CYS A 366 7.88 12.94 4.37
CA CYS A 366 8.58 14.07 4.94
C CYS A 366 9.86 14.24 4.11
N TYR A 367 9.89 15.28 3.28
CA TYR A 367 11.12 15.76 2.66
C TYR A 367 12.11 16.16 3.78
N GLU A 368 13.16 15.36 3.98
CA GLU A 368 14.40 15.82 4.59
C GLU A 368 15.19 16.58 3.52
N MET A 369 15.09 17.92 3.50
CA MET A 369 16.12 18.76 2.91
C MET A 369 17.28 18.84 3.91
N ARG A 370 18.47 18.42 3.47
CA ARG A 370 19.73 18.71 4.18
C ARG A 370 20.08 20.18 4.12
#